data_AF-A0A1N7AP64-F1
#
_entry.id   AF-A0A1N7AP64-F1
#
_cell.length_a   1.000
_cell.length_b   1.000
_cell.length_c   1.000
_cell.angle_alpha   90.00
_cell.angle_beta   90.00
_cell.angle_gamma   90.00
#
_symmetry.space_group_name_H-M   'P 1'
#
loop_
_entity.id
_entity.type
_entity.pdbx_description
1 polymer ?
#
loop_
_entity_poly.entity_id
_entity_poly.type
_entity_poly.pdbx_seq_one_letter_code
_entity_poly.pdbx_strand_id
1 'polypeptide(L)'
;MNIRITQKQLITAHIILFVVSFAILEYSKMFRMNQKLHWVYSWGHNWWIFFALPSAFWGSIILGSYTLWKIKKNKFLYLFLSFLPILLFIILFLF
;
A
#
# COMPACT_ATOMS: atom_id res chain seq x y z
N MET A 1 24.52 8.33 -12.21
CA MET A 1 23.14 8.73 -12.52
C MET A 1 22.46 9.22 -11.24
N ASN A 2 22.24 10.54 -11.08
CA ASN A 2 21.58 11.09 -9.88
C ASN A 2 20.06 11.09 -10.09
N ILE A 3 19.39 10.00 -9.72
CA ILE A 3 17.92 9.96 -9.73
C ILE A 3 17.41 10.80 -8.56
N ARG A 4 16.72 11.90 -8.84
CA ARG A 4 16.07 12.72 -7.82
C ARG A 4 14.64 12.24 -7.60
N ILE A 5 14.43 11.42 -6.58
CA ILE A 5 13.09 10.92 -6.22
C ILE A 5 12.34 12.01 -5.44
N THR A 6 11.14 12.34 -5.88
CA THR A 6 10.28 13.35 -5.23
C THR A 6 9.28 12.73 -4.26
N GLN A 7 8.84 13.49 -3.25
CA GLN A 7 7.81 13.04 -2.30
C GLN A 7 6.51 12.63 -2.99
N LYS A 8 6.13 13.33 -4.08
CA LYS A 8 4.97 12.99 -4.89
C LYS A 8 5.10 11.57 -5.47
N GLN A 9 6.25 11.27 -6.08
CA GLN A 9 6.51 9.94 -6.64
C GLN A 9 6.47 8.85 -5.58
N LEU A 10 7.02 9.11 -4.39
CA LEU A 10 6.98 8.14 -3.28
C LEU A 10 5.55 7.86 -2.81
N ILE A 11 4.73 8.90 -2.61
CA ILE A 11 3.32 8.73 -2.24
C ILE A 11 2.55 7.99 -3.33
N THR A 12 2.77 8.33 -4.61
CA THR A 12 2.13 7.63 -5.72
C THR A 12 2.53 6.16 -5.77
N ALA A 13 3.82 5.84 -5.62
CA ALA A 13 4.29 4.46 -5.59
C ALA A 13 3.72 3.68 -4.39
N HIS A 14 3.61 4.32 -3.23
CA HIS A 14 3.02 3.75 -2.02
C HIS A 14 1.53 3.39 -2.20
N ILE A 15 0.76 4.29 -2.82
CA ILE A 15 -0.64 4.03 -3.16
C ILE A 15 -0.75 2.90 -4.21
N ILE A 16 0.06 2.94 -5.27
CA ILE A 16 0.04 1.90 -6.31
C ILE A 16 0.39 0.53 -5.71
N LEU A 17 1.42 0.45 -4.86
CA LEU A 17 1.83 -0.79 -4.20
C LEU A 17 0.66 -1.40 -3.41
N PHE A 18 -0.07 -0.57 -2.67
CA PHE A 18 -1.24 -1.02 -1.92
C PHE A 18 -2.35 -1.54 -2.85
N VAL A 19 -2.75 -0.75 -3.85
CA VAL A 19 -3.85 -1.11 -4.77
C VAL A 19 -3.53 -2.37 -5.57
N VAL A 20 -2.31 -2.49 -6.10
CA VAL A 20 -1.88 -3.68 -6.86
C VAL A 20 -1.82 -4.91 -5.96
N SER A 21 -1.27 -4.77 -4.75
CA SER A 21 -1.23 -5.88 -3.80
C SER A 21 -2.63 -6.34 -3.39
N PHE A 22 -3.57 -5.40 -3.26
CA PHE A 22 -4.96 -5.71 -2.94
C PHE A 22 -5.65 -6.43 -4.09
N ALA A 23 -5.45 -5.96 -5.32
CA ALA A 23 -5.97 -6.64 -6.51
C ALA A 23 -5.43 -8.07 -6.64
N ILE A 24 -4.14 -8.28 -6.34
CA ILE A 24 -3.52 -9.62 -6.31
C ILE A 24 -4.20 -10.50 -5.25
N LEU A 25 -4.44 -9.98 -4.05
CA LEU A 25 -5.15 -10.71 -3.00
C LEU A 25 -6.56 -11.10 -3.44
N GLU A 26 -7.36 -10.17 -3.97
CA GLU A 26 -8.73 -10.45 -4.39
C GLU A 26 -8.77 -11.46 -5.54
N TYR A 27 -7.88 -11.32 -6.51
CA TYR A 27 -7.74 -12.29 -7.59
C TYR A 27 -7.36 -13.67 -7.06
N SER A 28 -6.44 -13.75 -6.10
CA SER A 28 -5.97 -15.03 -5.57
C SER A 28 -7.07 -15.82 -4.82
N LYS A 29 -8.06 -15.13 -4.24
CA LYS A 29 -9.22 -15.76 -3.56
C LYS A 29 -10.02 -16.68 -4.46
N MET A 30 -10.06 -16.44 -5.78
CA MET A 30 -10.73 -17.32 -6.74
C MET A 30 -10.15 -18.74 -6.75
N PHE A 31 -8.87 -18.89 -6.38
CA PHE A 31 -8.18 -20.18 -6.35
C PHE A 31 -8.17 -20.84 -4.96
N ARG A 32 -8.84 -20.24 -3.96
CA ARG A 32 -8.83 -20.72 -2.58
C ARG A 32 -9.25 -22.19 -2.46
N MET A 33 -10.28 -22.62 -3.19
CA MET A 33 -10.78 -24.00 -3.17
C MET A 33 -10.18 -24.89 -4.26
N ASN A 34 -9.35 -24.35 -5.16
CA ASN A 34 -8.75 -25.11 -6.25
C ASN A 34 -7.47 -25.79 -5.78
N GLN A 35 -7.49 -27.10 -5.51
CA GLN A 35 -6.33 -27.83 -4.98
C GLN A 35 -5.07 -27.72 -5.85
N LYS A 36 -5.20 -27.59 -7.19
CA LYS A 36 -4.06 -27.47 -8.10
C LYS A 36 -3.46 -26.05 -8.10
N LEU A 37 -4.29 -25.04 -7.90
CA LEU A 37 -3.91 -23.62 -7.94
C LEU A 37 -3.94 -22.94 -6.57
N HIS A 38 -4.11 -23.71 -5.49
CA HIS A 38 -4.18 -23.18 -4.12
C HIS A 38 -2.90 -22.43 -3.73
N TRP A 39 -1.77 -22.80 -4.34
CA TRP A 39 -0.50 -22.10 -4.15
C TRP A 39 -0.58 -20.61 -4.56
N VAL A 40 -1.41 -20.26 -5.56
CA VAL A 40 -1.65 -18.86 -5.98
C VAL A 40 -2.35 -18.08 -4.86
N TYR A 41 -3.37 -18.70 -4.26
CA TYR A 41 -4.05 -18.16 -3.08
C TYR A 41 -3.09 -17.95 -1.91
N SER A 42 -2.34 -18.99 -1.56
CA SER A 42 -1.36 -18.96 -0.46
C SER A 42 -0.31 -17.86 -0.69
N TRP A 43 0.23 -17.77 -1.90
CA TRP A 43 1.21 -16.74 -2.25
C TRP A 43 0.65 -15.33 -2.17
N GLY A 44 -0.52 -15.07 -2.77
CA GLY A 44 -1.15 -13.75 -2.72
C GLY A 44 -1.53 -13.33 -1.29
N HIS A 45 -2.00 -14.27 -0.48
CA HIS A 45 -2.34 -14.00 0.92
C HIS A 45 -1.10 -13.71 1.78
N ASN A 46 -0.03 -14.48 1.61
CA ASN A 46 1.25 -14.24 2.28
C ASN A 46 1.87 -12.92 1.83
N TRP A 47 1.83 -12.59 0.54
CA TRP A 47 2.29 -11.31 0.02
C TRP A 47 1.55 -10.14 0.71
N TRP A 48 0.23 -10.26 0.81
CA TRP A 48 -0.60 -9.27 1.47
C TRP A 48 -0.21 -9.07 2.95
N ILE A 49 -0.13 -10.15 3.72
CA ILE A 49 0.11 -10.09 5.17
C ILE A 49 1.54 -9.67 5.50
N PHE A 50 2.54 -10.22 4.82
CA PHE A 50 3.95 -10.02 5.20
C PHE A 50 4.57 -8.80 4.54
N PHE A 51 4.07 -8.35 3.38
CA PHE A 51 4.68 -7.25 2.64
C PHE A 51 3.73 -6.07 2.49
N ALA A 52 2.56 -6.27 1.88
CA ALA A 52 1.67 -5.16 1.54
C ALA A 52 1.16 -4.42 2.79
N LEU A 53 0.72 -5.14 3.82
CA LEU A 53 0.21 -4.53 5.05
C LEU A 53 1.28 -3.79 5.85
N PRO A 54 2.43 -4.41 6.20
CA PRO A 54 3.49 -3.69 6.91
C PRO A 54 4.01 -2.50 6.12
N SER A 55 4.18 -2.64 4.79
CA SER A 55 4.64 -1.52 3.95
C SER A 55 3.61 -0.40 3.90
N ALA A 56 2.31 -0.70 3.73
CA ALA A 56 1.23 0.27 3.77
C ALA A 56 1.22 1.05 5.08
N PHE A 57 1.38 0.36 6.22
CA PHE A 57 1.39 0.99 7.54
C PHE A 57 2.62 1.88 7.75
N TRP A 58 3.82 1.30 7.68
CA TRP A 58 5.07 2.02 7.95
C TRP A 58 5.36 3.09 6.91
N GLY A 59 5.09 2.81 5.63
CA GLY A 59 5.25 3.78 4.55
C GLY A 59 4.36 5.00 4.75
N SER A 60 3.12 4.83 5.24
CA SER A 60 2.23 5.96 5.53
C SER A 60 2.75 6.82 6.67
N ILE A 61 3.25 6.19 7.75
CA ILE A 61 3.84 6.92 8.90
C ILE A 61 5.07 7.70 8.45
N ILE A 62 5.98 7.06 7.70
CA ILE A 62 7.21 7.68 7.21
C ILE A 62 6.90 8.85 6.27
N LEU A 63 6.04 8.63 5.26
CA LEU A 63 5.68 9.66 4.29
C LEU A 63 4.87 10.80 4.93
N GLY A 64 3.98 10.48 5.87
CA GLY A 64 3.24 11.47 6.65
C GLY A 64 4.17 12.35 7.48
N SER A 65 5.08 11.73 8.24
CA SER A 65 6.08 12.43 9.05
C SER A 65 7.00 13.30 8.21
N TYR A 66 7.49 12.77 7.08
CA TYR A 66 8.31 13.53 6.14
C TYR A 66 7.56 14.73 5.56
N THR A 67 6.27 14.56 5.25
CA THR A 67 5.42 15.64 4.74
C THR A 67 5.27 16.76 5.78
N LEU A 68 5.05 16.42 7.05
CA LEU A 68 4.97 17.39 8.14
C LEU A 68 6.27 18.19 8.29
N TRP A 69 7.42 17.51 8.15
CA TRP A 69 8.73 18.12 8.33
C TRP A 69 9.14 19.02 7.15
N LYS A 70 9.10 18.52 5.91
CA LYS A 70 9.77 19.18 4.77
C LYS A 70 8.85 19.88 3.76
N ILE A 71 7.56 19.52 3.69
CA ILE A 71 6.67 20.06 2.65
C ILE A 71 6.00 21.34 3.14
N LYS A 72 6.24 22.47 2.46
CA LYS A 72 5.61 23.76 2.80
C LYS A 72 4.31 24.02 2.04
N LYS A 73 4.24 23.63 0.76
CA LYS A 73 3.09 23.86 -0.13
C LYS A 73 2.22 22.61 -0.21
N ASN A 74 0.89 22.77 -0.18
CA ASN A 74 -0.08 21.67 -0.23
C ASN A 74 0.12 20.60 0.85
N LYS A 75 0.72 20.95 1.99
CA LYS A 75 1.11 20.00 3.06
C LYS A 75 -0.04 19.06 3.44
N PHE A 76 -1.24 19.59 3.65
CA PHE A 76 -2.42 18.80 4.05
C PHE A 76 -2.82 17.76 3.00
N LEU A 77 -2.76 18.10 1.71
CA LEU A 77 -3.06 17.16 0.63
C LEU A 77 -2.06 16.00 0.61
N TYR A 78 -0.77 16.31 0.70
CA TYR A 78 0.29 15.30 0.75
C TYR A 78 0.18 14.42 1.99
N LEU A 79 -0.19 15.02 3.13
CA LEU A 79 -0.40 14.30 4.38
C LEU A 79 -1.57 13.32 4.24
N PHE A 80 -2.72 13.78 3.76
CA PHE A 80 -3.89 12.96 3.51
C PHE A 80 -3.57 11.79 2.56
N LEU A 81 -2.91 12.08 1.43
CA LEU A 81 -2.53 11.04 0.46
C LEU A 81 -1.50 10.04 1.01
N SER A 82 -0.64 10.46 1.93
CA SER A 82 0.32 9.56 2.58
C SER A 82 -0.39 8.53 3.46
N PHE A 83 -1.51 8.91 4.11
CA PHE A 83 -2.32 8.02 4.94
C PHE A 83 -3.42 7.27 4.18
N LEU A 84 -3.63 7.56 2.90
CA LEU A 84 -4.70 6.95 2.09
C LEU A 84 -4.64 5.42 2.10
N PRO A 85 -3.47 4.75 1.97
CA PRO A 85 -3.41 3.28 2.04
C PRO A 85 -3.86 2.71 3.38
N ILE A 86 -3.51 3.35 4.50
CA ILE A 86 -4.01 2.96 5.83
C ILE A 86 -5.53 3.13 5.91
N LEU A 87 -6.05 4.26 5.40
CA LEU A 87 -7.47 4.56 5.42
C LEU A 87 -8.27 3.52 4.63
N LEU A 88 -7.80 3.18 3.43
CA LEU A 88 -8.38 2.12 2.61
C LEU A 88 -8.29 0.76 3.29
N PHE A 89 -7.15 0.44 3.92
CA PHE A 89 -7.02 -0.80 4.69
C PHE A 89 -8.05 -0.91 5.81
N ILE A 90 -8.23 0.15 6.61
CA ILE A 90 -9.20 0.16 7.71
C ILE A 90 -10.61 -0.07 7.18
N ILE A 91 -10.98 0.58 6.07
CA ILE A 91 -12.30 0.40 5.44
C ILE A 91 -12.49 -1.06 5.00
N LEU A 92 -11.49 -1.64 4.32
CA LEU A 92 -11.56 -3.01 3.80
C LEU A 92 -11.50 -4.09 4.89
N PHE A 93 -11.01 -3.76 6.08
CA PHE A 93 -10.99 -4.69 7.22
C PHE A 93 -12.29 -4.63 8.03
N LEU A 94 -12.92 -3.46 8.10
CA LEU A 94 -14.14 -3.23 8.90
C LEU A 94 -15.45 -3.55 8.15
N PHE A 95 -15.42 -3.59 6.81
CA PHE A 95 -16.57 -3.88 5.95
C PHE A 95 -16.28 -5.06 5.04
#